data_AF-A0A8S3DWS1-F1
#
_entry.id   AF-A0A8S3DWS1-F1
#
_cell.length_a   1.000
_cell.length_b   1.000
_cell.length_c   1.000
_cell.angle_alpha   90.00
_cell.angle_beta   90.00
_cell.angle_gamma   90.00
#
_symmetry.space_group_name_H-M   'P 1'
#
loop_
_entity.id
_entity.type
_entity.pdbx_description
1 polymer ?
#
loop_
_entity_poly.entity_id
_entity_poly.type
_entity_poly.pdbx_seq_one_letter_code
_entity_poly.pdbx_strand_id
1 'polypeptide(L)' 'ADIKQYNHNTNIFKFASDDPRAKYNGKTASCVVFKADIDGKEIIRPYTPTSRPNTIGELEFVVKNYPNGLM' A
#
# COMPACT_ATOMS: atom_id res chain seq x y z
N ALA A 1 -3.67 7.53 -6.41
CA ALA A 1 -3.24 6.12 -6.50
C ALA A 1 -3.91 5.51 -7.72
N ASP A 2 -3.16 4.74 -8.50
CA ASP A 2 -3.75 3.93 -9.56
C ASP A 2 -4.23 2.60 -8.95
N ILE A 3 -5.43 2.14 -9.34
CA ILE A 3 -6.11 1.01 -8.71
C ILE A 3 -6.52 0.03 -9.79
N LYS A 4 -6.04 -1.22 -9.68
CA LYS A 4 -6.37 -2.31 -10.59
C LYS A 4 -7.05 -3.45 -9.83
N GLN A 5 -8.22 -3.87 -10.31
CA GLN A 5 -8.89 -5.05 -9.78
C GLN A 5 -8.07 -6.32 -10.07
N TYR A 6 -7.84 -7.14 -9.04
CA TYR A 6 -7.14 -8.43 -9.19
C TYR A 6 -8.13 -9.60 -9.20
N ASN A 7 -9.11 -9.59 -8.29
CA ASN A 7 -10.19 -10.59 -8.24
C ASN A 7 -11.44 -10.02 -7.53
N HIS A 8 -12.35 -10.90 -7.10
CA HIS A 8 -13.63 -10.55 -6.46
C HIS A 8 -13.51 -9.70 -5.18
N ASN A 9 -12.38 -9.71 -4.47
CA ASN A 9 -12.18 -8.93 -3.25
C ASN A 9 -10.75 -8.44 -3.05
N THR A 10 -9.92 -8.42 -4.08
CA THR A 10 -8.52 -8.01 -3.98
C THR A 10 -8.22 -6.98 -5.07
N ASN A 11 -7.54 -5.91 -4.69
CA ASN A 11 -7.09 -4.86 -5.58
C ASN A 11 -5.58 -4.65 -5.45
N ILE A 12 -4.96 -4.23 -6.55
CA ILE A 12 -3.59 -3.75 -6.59
C ILE A 12 -3.64 -2.22 -6.53
N PHE A 13 -2.97 -1.64 -5.55
CA PHE A 13 -2.85 -0.20 -5.34
C PHE A 13 -1.43 0.24 -5.67
N LYS A 14 -1.31 1.25 -6.52
CA LYS A 14 -0.04 1.84 -6.93
C LYS A 14 0.02 3.30 -6.49
N PHE A 15 1.01 3.61 -5.66
CA PHE A 15 1.27 4.94 -5.14
C PHE A 15 2.55 5.48 -5.77
N ALA A 16 2.46 6.64 -6.43
CA ALA A 16 3.64 7.36 -6.89
C ALA A 16 4.21 8.19 -5.73
N SER A 17 5.53 8.29 -5.68
CA SER A 17 6.24 9.23 -4.82
C SER A 17 6.27 10.61 -5.49
N ASP A 18 6.27 11.66 -4.68
CA ASP A 18 6.43 13.04 -5.16
C ASP A 18 7.78 13.26 -5.84
N ASP A 19 8.82 12.50 -5.46
CA ASP A 19 10.08 12.42 -6.19
C ASP A 19 10.09 11.16 -7.09
N PRO A 20 10.05 11.30 -8.42
CA PRO A 20 10.12 10.17 -9.36
C PRO A 20 11.39 9.34 -9.26
N ARG A 21 12.43 9.83 -8.55
CA ARG A 21 13.70 9.15 -8.31
C ARG A 21 13.79 8.52 -6.91
N ALA A 22 12.75 8.66 -6.09
CA ALA A 22 12.73 8.10 -4.74
C ALA A 22 12.89 6.58 -4.75
N LYS A 23 13.65 6.06 -3.80
CA LYS A 23 13.79 4.62 -3.55
C LYS A 23 13.18 4.31 -2.19
N TYR A 24 12.48 3.19 -2.09
CA TYR A 24 11.86 2.75 -0.83
C TYR A 24 12.89 2.54 0.30
N ASN A 25 14.08 2.01 -0.03
CA ASN A 25 15.18 1.75 0.91
C ASN A 25 14.83 0.88 2.14
N GLY A 26 13.64 0.29 2.20
CA GLY A 26 13.27 -0.66 3.25
C GLY A 26 14.03 -1.97 3.10
N LYS A 27 14.36 -2.59 4.24
CA LYS A 27 15.00 -3.91 4.28
C LYS A 27 13.97 -5.00 3.95
N THR A 28 14.42 -6.17 3.52
CA THR A 28 13.56 -7.36 3.42
C THR A 28 12.81 -7.57 4.75
N ALA A 29 11.53 -7.93 4.66
CA ALA A 29 10.61 -8.05 5.80
C ALA A 29 10.26 -6.74 6.54
N SER A 30 10.59 -5.57 5.99
CA SER A 30 10.02 -4.29 6.45
C SER A 30 8.59 -4.10 5.96
N CYS A 31 7.84 -3.18 6.58
CA CYS A 31 6.50 -2.79 6.15
C CYS A 31 6.36 -1.27 6.09
N VAL A 32 5.38 -0.82 5.30
CA VAL A 32 4.87 0.56 5.28
C VAL A 32 3.60 0.60 6.11
N VAL A 33 3.46 1.65 6.91
CA VAL A 33 2.29 1.85 7.75
C VAL A 33 1.34 2.82 7.07
N PHE A 34 0.10 2.38 6.85
CA PHE A 34 -0.99 3.22 6.39
C PHE A 34 -1.82 3.68 7.58
N LYS A 35 -2.25 4.94 7.51
CA LYS A 35 -3.02 5.60 8.55
C LYS A 35 -4.21 6.31 7.91
N ALA A 36 -5.40 6.13 8.46
CA ALA A 36 -6.60 6.84 8.04
C ALA A 36 -7.47 7.19 9.25
N ASP A 37 -8.22 8.27 9.13
CA ASP A 37 -9.34 8.56 10.03
C ASP A 37 -10.60 7.87 9.49
N ILE A 38 -11.22 7.03 10.31
CA ILE A 38 -12.42 6.27 9.96
C ILE A 38 -13.41 6.43 11.11
N ASP A 39 -14.49 7.16 10.83
CA ASP A 39 -15.52 7.52 11.81
C ASP A 39 -14.94 8.21 13.07
N GLY A 40 -13.97 9.12 12.88
CA GLY A 40 -13.33 9.86 13.97
C GLY A 40 -12.34 9.04 14.79
N LYS A 41 -11.96 7.85 14.32
CA LYS A 41 -10.92 7.01 14.92
C LYS A 41 -9.73 6.91 14.00
N GLU A 42 -8.54 7.14 14.54
CA GLU A 42 -7.30 6.90 13.83
C GLU A 42 -7.02 5.38 13.74
N ILE A 43 -7.08 4.85 12.52
CA ILE A 43 -6.83 3.44 12.23
C ILE A 43 -5.49 3.31 11.52
N ILE A 44 -4.65 2.40 12.02
CA ILE A 44 -3.31 2.14 11.51
C ILE A 44 -3.20 0.67 11.07
N ARG A 45 -2.69 0.43 9.86
CA ARG A 45 -2.45 -0.93 9.33
C ARG A 45 -1.09 -1.02 8.63
N PRO A 46 -0.26 -2.02 8.97
CA PRO A 46 0.98 -2.29 8.25
C PRO A 46 0.71 -3.11 6.98
N TYR A 47 1.33 -2.72 5.87
CA TYR A 47 1.34 -3.49 4.63
C TYR A 47 2.77 -3.58 4.09
N THR A 48 3.15 -4.77 3.60
CA THR A 48 4.43 -4.98 2.94
C THR A 48 4.26 -4.72 1.44
N PRO A 49 5.05 -3.84 0.82
CA PRO A 49 4.97 -3.61 -0.61
C PRO A 49 5.29 -4.88 -1.42
N THR A 50 4.61 -5.05 -2.55
CA THR A 50 4.86 -6.14 -3.52
C THR A 50 5.70 -5.69 -4.71
N SER A 51 5.97 -4.40 -4.83
CA SER A 51 6.92 -3.84 -5.80
C SER A 51 8.32 -4.42 -5.61
N ARG A 52 9.09 -4.51 -6.70
CA ARG A 52 10.48 -4.99 -6.62
C ARG A 52 11.33 -4.02 -5.79
N PRO A 53 12.38 -4.51 -5.09
CA PRO A 53 13.24 -3.65 -4.28
C PRO A 53 13.93 -2.51 -5.04
N ASN A 54 14.12 -2.67 -6.35
CA ASN A 54 14.76 -1.69 -7.23
C ASN A 54 13.77 -0.79 -7.98
N THR A 55 12.46 -0.93 -7.73
CA THR A 55 11.46 -0.01 -8.28
C THR A 55 11.70 1.39 -7.72
N ILE A 56 11.65 2.39 -8.61
CA ILE A 56 11.95 3.80 -8.30
C ILE A 56 10.68 4.61 -8.52
N GLY A 57 10.41 5.55 -7.62
CA GLY A 57 9.33 6.53 -7.75
C GLY A 57 7.93 5.98 -7.44
N GLU A 58 7.79 4.70 -7.12
CA GLU A 58 6.48 4.09 -6.86
C GLU A 58 6.56 2.89 -5.91
N LEU A 59 5.44 2.63 -5.24
CA LEU A 59 5.20 1.44 -4.43
C LEU A 59 3.88 0.79 -4.86
N GLU A 60 3.88 -0.55 -4.85
CA GLU A 60 2.70 -1.36 -5.17
C GLU A 60 2.31 -2.21 -3.96
N PHE A 61 1.00 -2.33 -3.72
CA PHE A 61 0.43 -3.16 -2.67
C PHE A 61 -0.73 -4.00 -3.21
N VAL A 62 -0.76 -5.28 -2.86
CA VAL A 62 -1.90 -6.16 -3.13
C VAL A 62 -2.71 -6.29 -1.85
N VAL A 63 -3.92 -5.72 -1.82
CA VAL A 63 -4.74 -5.64 -0.61
C VAL A 63 -6.07 -6.33 -0.84
N LYS A 64 -6.41 -7.25 0.06
CA LYS A 64 -7.70 -7.93 0.11
C LYS A 64 -8.68 -7.11 0.96
N ASN A 65 -9.82 -6.78 0.38
CA ASN A 65 -10.93 -6.13 1.05
C ASN A 65 -11.73 -7.14 1.88
N TYR A 66 -12.03 -6.75 3.12
CA TYR A 66 -12.88 -7.51 4.04
C TYR A 66 -14.13 -6.67 4.32
N PRO A 67 -15.36 -7.18 4.11
CA PRO A 67 -16.59 -6.38 4.25
C PRO A 67 -16.77 -5.71 5.61
N ASN A 68 -16.24 -6.32 6.67
CA ASN A 68 -16.28 -5.80 8.04
C ASN A 68 -14.90 -5.33 8.52
N GLY A 69 -13.92 -5.25 7.61
CA GLY A 69 -12.60 -4.70 7.90
C GLY A 69 -12.72 -3.18 8.05
N LEU A 70 -12.12 -2.63 9.11
CA LEU A 70 -12.08 -1.19 9.31
C LEU A 70 -11.23 -0.49 8.24
N MET A 71 -10.26 -1.19 7.66
CA MET A 71 -9.36 -0.75 6.59
C MET A 71 -8.89 -1.98 5.82
#